data_AF-A0A075KC21-F1
#
_entry.id   AF-A0A075KC21-F1
#
_cell.length_a   1.000
_cell.length_b   1.000
_cell.length_c   1.000
_cell.angle_alpha   90.00
_cell.angle_beta   90.00
_cell.angle_gamma   90.00
#
_symmetry.space_group_name_H-M   'P 1'
#
loop_
_entity.id
_entity.type
_entity.pdbx_description
1 polymer ?
#
loop_
_entity_poly.entity_id
_entity_poly.type
_entity_poly.pdbx_seq_one_letter_code
_entity_poly.pdbx_strand_id
1 'polypeptide(L)'
;MKELNSTDVKAYIRFESLNVSKRRILFSHIMISGLISIPTAVFGVYSNITQILIIPIIVLVAIWAVNLAFGIERKQKEFILFLGCNSLILSMTCLLAIYKILSTIIEVSTMAIIGVIIFYIIGLIINNLNVLRLIKKGYYHKNSISGSTVLIFPFAVFGLGIGKAMIGNIGQNGAVILIASCLMFFAVVCMIGTHNLLKYMLIRRFNKSID
;
A
#
# COMPACT_ATOMS: atom_id res chain seq x y z
N MET A 1 -13.47 13.76 -24.60
CA MET A 1 -13.32 13.04 -23.30
C MET A 1 -14.71 12.97 -22.66
N LYS A 2 -15.26 11.78 -22.34
CA LYS A 2 -16.52 11.72 -21.55
C LYS A 2 -16.26 12.31 -20.16
N GLU A 3 -17.13 13.24 -19.73
CA GLU A 3 -17.13 13.77 -18.36
C GLU A 3 -17.44 12.64 -17.36
N LEU A 4 -16.96 12.76 -16.11
CA LEU A 4 -17.28 11.79 -15.08
C LEU A 4 -18.76 11.90 -14.70
N ASN A 5 -19.53 10.85 -14.97
CA ASN A 5 -20.92 10.73 -14.57
C ASN A 5 -21.01 10.44 -13.06
N SER A 6 -21.93 11.09 -12.35
CA SER A 6 -22.13 10.92 -10.90
C SER A 6 -22.58 9.49 -10.55
N THR A 7 -23.26 8.79 -11.45
CA THR A 7 -23.71 7.40 -11.28
C THR A 7 -22.54 6.41 -11.25
N ASP A 8 -21.61 6.52 -12.21
CA ASP A 8 -20.39 5.70 -12.27
C ASP A 8 -19.51 5.89 -11.03
N VAL A 9 -19.38 7.14 -10.56
CA VAL A 9 -18.62 7.47 -9.34
C VAL A 9 -19.26 6.83 -8.11
N LYS A 10 -20.59 6.91 -7.97
CA LYS A 10 -21.32 6.25 -6.87
C LYS A 10 -21.15 4.75 -6.90
N ALA A 11 -21.17 4.12 -8.07
CA ALA A 11 -20.94 2.68 -8.21
C ALA A 11 -19.53 2.29 -7.74
N TYR A 12 -18.50 3.02 -8.16
CA TYR A 12 -17.12 2.82 -7.69
C TYR A 12 -16.98 2.98 -6.17
N ILE A 13 -17.60 4.00 -5.58
CA ILE A 13 -17.54 4.21 -4.12
C ILE A 13 -18.13 3.01 -3.37
N ARG A 14 -19.22 2.43 -3.89
CA ARG A 14 -19.94 1.29 -3.29
C ARG A 14 -19.32 -0.07 -3.59
N PHE A 15 -18.55 -0.20 -4.68
CA PHE A 15 -18.00 -1.48 -5.16
C PHE A 15 -17.13 -2.23 -4.13
N GLU A 16 -16.53 -1.51 -3.19
CA GLU A 16 -15.61 -2.04 -2.17
C GLU A 16 -16.20 -1.95 -0.75
N SER A 17 -17.49 -2.17 -0.57
CA SER A 17 -18.02 -2.44 0.77
C SER A 17 -17.41 -3.75 1.28
N LEU A 18 -16.25 -3.66 1.93
CA LEU A 18 -15.54 -4.80 2.51
C LEU A 18 -16.45 -5.46 3.56
N ASN A 19 -16.75 -6.76 3.36
CA ASN A 19 -17.47 -7.60 4.33
C ASN A 19 -16.63 -7.98 5.55
N VAL A 20 -15.36 -7.56 5.62
CA VAL A 20 -14.47 -7.82 6.75
C VAL A 20 -14.65 -6.72 7.79
N SER A 21 -14.58 -7.06 9.08
CA SER A 21 -14.69 -6.06 10.14
C SER A 21 -13.62 -4.97 9.98
N LYS A 22 -14.06 -3.72 9.84
CA LYS A 22 -13.17 -2.55 9.61
C LYS A 22 -12.05 -2.44 10.65
N ARG A 23 -12.32 -2.87 11.90
CA ARG A 23 -11.33 -2.96 12.98
C ARG A 23 -10.21 -3.96 12.70
N ARG A 24 -10.52 -5.14 12.15
CA ARG A 24 -9.49 -6.12 11.76
C ARG A 24 -8.61 -5.57 10.66
N ILE A 25 -9.20 -4.96 9.63
CA ILE A 25 -8.46 -4.33 8.54
C ILE A 25 -7.49 -3.28 9.10
N LEU A 26 -7.98 -2.40 9.97
CA LEU A 26 -7.18 -1.35 10.59
C LEU A 26 -6.01 -1.91 11.40
N PHE A 27 -6.26 -2.93 12.22
CA PHE A 27 -5.21 -3.58 13.02
C PHE A 27 -4.17 -4.28 12.13
N SER A 28 -4.59 -4.98 11.07
CA SER A 28 -3.67 -5.60 10.11
C SER A 28 -2.77 -4.57 9.44
N HIS A 29 -3.30 -3.40 9.08
CA HIS A 29 -2.53 -2.32 8.47
C HIS A 29 -1.48 -1.73 9.42
N ILE A 30 -1.82 -1.57 10.71
CA ILE A 30 -0.84 -1.14 11.74
C ILE A 30 0.24 -2.20 11.91
N MET A 31 -0.14 -3.47 12.05
CA MET A 31 0.81 -4.57 12.28
C MET A 31 1.79 -4.72 11.13
N ILE A 32 1.31 -4.70 9.88
CA ILE A 32 2.16 -4.76 8.69
C ILE A 32 3.06 -3.51 8.62
N SER A 33 2.51 -2.32 8.91
CA SER A 33 3.29 -1.08 8.94
C SER A 33 4.41 -1.12 9.96
N GLY A 34 4.15 -1.61 11.18
CA GLY A 34 5.18 -1.80 12.21
C GLY A 34 6.24 -2.82 11.79
N LEU A 35 5.82 -3.97 11.24
CA LEU A 35 6.72 -5.06 10.86
C LEU A 35 7.74 -4.64 9.78
N ILE A 36 7.34 -3.79 8.84
CA ILE A 36 8.24 -3.29 7.79
C ILE A 36 8.99 -2.03 8.26
N SER A 37 8.30 -1.10 8.92
CA SER A 37 8.85 0.22 9.21
C SER A 37 9.84 0.23 10.38
N ILE A 38 9.64 -0.59 11.41
CA ILE A 38 10.57 -0.63 12.56
C ILE A 38 11.95 -1.14 12.14
N PRO A 39 12.09 -2.29 11.44
CA PRO A 39 13.40 -2.74 10.98
C PRO A 39 14.06 -1.74 10.02
N THR A 40 13.25 -1.13 9.14
CA THR A 40 13.73 -0.09 8.20
C THR A 40 14.25 1.14 8.93
N ALA A 41 13.64 1.54 10.04
CA ALA A 41 14.07 2.68 10.84
C ALA A 41 15.40 2.41 11.56
N VAL A 42 15.54 1.22 12.16
CA VAL A 42 16.61 0.91 13.11
C VAL A 42 17.87 0.35 12.45
N PHE A 43 17.74 -0.52 11.45
CA PHE A 43 18.90 -1.26 10.90
C PHE A 43 19.41 -0.67 9.59
N GLY A 44 20.69 -0.87 9.27
CA GLY A 44 21.29 -0.53 7.97
C GLY A 44 21.78 0.92 7.83
N VAL A 45 22.16 1.29 6.61
CA VAL A 45 22.78 2.58 6.30
C VAL A 45 21.80 3.75 6.56
N TYR A 46 22.31 4.87 7.07
CA TYR A 46 21.50 6.06 7.40
C TYR A 46 20.43 5.83 8.50
N SER A 47 20.65 4.85 9.38
CA SER A 47 19.75 4.54 10.53
C SER A 47 19.34 5.79 11.30
N ASN A 48 20.27 6.70 11.64
CA ASN A 48 19.98 7.94 12.36
C ASN A 48 18.91 8.80 11.66
N ILE A 49 19.03 8.99 10.34
CA ILE A 49 18.09 9.80 9.55
C ILE A 49 16.75 9.06 9.44
N THR A 50 16.78 7.77 9.11
CA THR A 50 15.55 6.98 8.97
C THR A 50 14.81 6.81 10.28
N GLN A 51 15.50 6.76 11.40
CA GLN A 51 14.91 6.67 12.73
C GLN A 51 14.14 7.95 13.06
N ILE A 52 14.74 9.12 12.83
CA ILE A 52 14.11 10.43 13.05
C ILE A 52 12.88 10.62 12.16
N LEU A 53 12.89 10.09 10.93
CA LEU A 53 11.76 10.25 10.00
C LEU A 53 10.66 9.20 10.19
N ILE A 54 11.02 7.92 10.26
CA ILE A 54 10.06 6.82 10.20
C ILE A 54 9.36 6.59 11.55
N ILE A 55 10.07 6.71 12.69
CA ILE A 55 9.45 6.45 14.01
C ILE A 55 8.27 7.39 14.27
N PRO A 56 8.40 8.73 14.08
CA PRO A 56 7.26 9.62 14.26
C PRO A 56 6.09 9.29 13.33
N ILE A 57 6.37 8.90 12.07
CA ILE A 57 5.34 8.48 11.12
C ILE A 57 4.58 7.26 11.63
N ILE A 58 5.28 6.22 12.13
CA ILE A 58 4.63 5.02 12.70
C ILE A 58 3.74 5.40 13.89
N VAL A 59 4.25 6.26 14.80
CA VAL A 59 3.50 6.70 15.98
C VAL A 59 2.23 7.46 15.57
N LEU A 60 2.34 8.39 14.61
CA LEU A 60 1.19 9.13 14.09
C LEU A 60 0.17 8.22 13.42
N VAL A 61 0.62 7.25 12.62
CA VAL A 61 -0.25 6.24 11.99
C VAL A 61 -0.97 5.42 13.05
N ALA A 62 -0.28 4.99 14.11
CA ALA A 62 -0.89 4.24 15.22
C ALA A 62 -1.94 5.07 15.96
N ILE A 63 -1.65 6.33 16.30
CA ILE A 63 -2.60 7.24 16.95
C ILE A 63 -3.84 7.44 16.07
N TRP A 64 -3.65 7.70 14.78
CA TRP A 64 -4.75 7.89 13.84
C TRP A 64 -5.62 6.63 13.73
N ALA A 65 -4.99 5.47 13.69
CA ALA A 65 -5.68 4.20 13.61
C ALA A 65 -6.51 3.91 14.88
N VAL A 66 -5.96 4.17 16.06
CA VAL A 66 -6.68 4.06 17.34
C VAL A 66 -7.88 5.00 17.37
N ASN A 67 -7.72 6.26 16.96
CA ASN A 67 -8.82 7.23 16.88
C ASN A 67 -9.95 6.73 15.95
N LEU A 68 -9.60 6.14 14.81
CA LEU A 68 -10.58 5.55 13.89
C LEU A 68 -11.29 4.33 14.48
N ALA A 69 -10.61 3.51 15.29
CA ALA A 69 -11.19 2.29 15.87
C ALA A 69 -12.38 2.57 16.81
N PHE A 70 -12.36 3.70 17.53
CA PHE A 70 -13.43 4.11 18.45
C PHE A 70 -14.68 4.68 17.77
N GLY A 71 -14.62 5.04 16.47
CA GLY A 71 -15.71 5.73 15.78
C GLY A 71 -15.89 5.35 14.31
N ILE A 72 -15.50 4.12 13.93
CA ILE A 72 -15.27 3.73 12.53
C ILE A 72 -16.53 3.79 11.63
N GLU A 73 -17.71 3.66 12.22
CA GLU A 73 -18.98 3.75 11.48
C GLU A 73 -19.33 5.18 11.09
N ARG A 74 -19.06 6.15 11.99
CA ARG A 74 -19.30 7.58 11.74
C ARG A 74 -18.19 8.21 10.88
N LYS A 75 -17.00 7.60 10.87
CA LYS A 75 -15.78 8.12 10.23
C LYS A 75 -15.38 7.40 8.94
N GLN A 76 -16.36 6.98 8.12
CA GLN A 76 -16.07 6.19 6.91
C GLN A 76 -15.15 6.90 5.91
N LYS A 77 -15.30 8.23 5.73
CA LYS A 77 -14.45 9.01 4.82
C LYS A 77 -12.99 9.05 5.31
N GLU A 78 -12.80 9.26 6.61
CA GLU A 78 -11.48 9.28 7.25
C GLU A 78 -10.82 7.90 7.22
N PHE A 79 -11.60 6.82 7.36
CA PHE A 79 -11.10 5.46 7.22
C PHE A 79 -10.57 5.17 5.82
N ILE A 80 -11.28 5.59 4.76
CA ILE A 80 -10.82 5.43 3.37
C ILE A 80 -9.54 6.24 3.14
N LEU A 81 -9.48 7.47 3.66
CA LEU A 81 -8.26 8.29 3.59
C LEU A 81 -7.09 7.61 4.30
N PHE A 82 -7.30 7.06 5.49
CA PHE A 82 -6.29 6.32 6.24
C PHE A 82 -5.73 5.14 5.45
N LEU A 83 -6.59 4.32 4.80
CA LEU A 83 -6.13 3.21 3.97
C LEU A 83 -5.22 3.67 2.82
N GLY A 84 -5.61 4.76 2.15
CA GLY A 84 -4.82 5.34 1.06
C GLY A 84 -3.47 5.89 1.53
N CYS A 85 -3.47 6.68 2.61
CA CYS A 85 -2.26 7.25 3.19
C CYS A 85 -1.33 6.16 3.73
N ASN A 86 -1.86 5.17 4.46
CA ASN A 86 -1.05 4.10 5.03
C ASN A 86 -0.46 3.20 3.93
N SER A 87 -1.20 2.93 2.85
CA SER A 87 -0.65 2.19 1.69
C SER A 87 0.51 2.94 1.05
N LEU A 88 0.39 4.27 0.91
CA LEU A 88 1.47 5.12 0.39
C LEU A 88 2.69 5.13 1.31
N ILE A 89 2.49 5.33 2.62
CA ILE A 89 3.58 5.26 3.61
C ILE A 89 4.28 3.90 3.53
N LEU A 90 3.52 2.81 3.54
CA LEU A 90 4.07 1.45 3.51
C LEU A 90 4.88 1.19 2.24
N SER A 91 4.38 1.64 1.08
CA SER A 91 5.11 1.51 -0.18
C SER A 91 6.44 2.27 -0.18
N MET A 92 6.47 3.49 0.37
CA MET A 92 7.69 4.29 0.48
C MET A 92 8.67 3.68 1.47
N THR A 93 8.19 3.18 2.60
CA THR A 93 9.01 2.42 3.55
C THR A 93 9.61 1.19 2.90
N CYS A 94 8.85 0.44 2.09
CA CYS A 94 9.39 -0.72 1.36
C CYS A 94 10.52 -0.30 0.42
N LEU A 95 10.37 0.79 -0.33
CA LEU A 95 11.42 1.29 -1.22
C LEU A 95 12.69 1.70 -0.45
N LEU A 96 12.54 2.36 0.71
CA LEU A 96 13.65 2.69 1.59
C LEU A 96 14.31 1.43 2.19
N ALA A 97 13.52 0.43 2.56
CA ALA A 97 14.02 -0.84 3.07
C ALA A 97 14.85 -1.58 2.01
N ILE A 98 14.37 -1.62 0.75
CA ILE A 98 15.10 -2.19 -0.38
C ILE A 98 16.45 -1.52 -0.56
N TYR A 99 16.47 -0.19 -0.55
CA TYR A 99 17.73 0.55 -0.66
C TYR A 99 18.70 0.16 0.46
N LYS A 100 18.24 0.23 1.72
CA LYS A 100 19.11 -0.03 2.87
C LYS A 100 19.64 -1.47 2.90
N ILE A 101 18.83 -2.42 2.48
CA ILE A 101 19.19 -3.84 2.39
C ILE A 101 20.16 -4.08 1.24
N LEU A 102 19.92 -3.52 0.05
CA LEU A 102 20.83 -3.67 -1.10
C LEU A 102 22.18 -2.99 -0.86
N SER A 103 22.20 -1.83 -0.20
CA SER A 103 23.44 -1.12 0.17
C SER A 103 24.35 -1.90 1.12
N THR A 104 23.89 -3.04 1.66
CA THR A 104 24.74 -3.92 2.47
C THR A 104 25.58 -4.88 1.64
N ILE A 105 25.22 -5.11 0.36
CA ILE A 105 25.89 -6.07 -0.53
C ILE A 105 26.47 -5.43 -1.79
N ILE A 106 25.89 -4.31 -2.25
CA ILE A 106 26.31 -3.58 -3.44
C ILE A 106 26.33 -2.08 -3.14
N GLU A 107 27.28 -1.35 -3.73
CA GLU A 107 27.27 0.11 -3.66
C GLU A 107 26.13 0.65 -4.53
N VAL A 108 25.01 0.98 -3.91
CA VAL A 108 23.85 1.57 -4.60
C VAL A 108 24.05 3.08 -4.66
N SER A 109 24.22 3.61 -5.87
CA SER A 109 24.26 5.06 -6.09
C SER A 109 22.96 5.73 -5.64
N THR A 110 23.06 6.86 -4.95
CA THR A 110 21.90 7.68 -4.55
C THR A 110 21.00 8.05 -5.74
N MET A 111 21.60 8.22 -6.93
CA MET A 111 20.85 8.52 -8.16
C MET A 111 19.93 7.37 -8.60
N ALA A 112 20.31 6.13 -8.33
CA ALA A 112 19.49 4.96 -8.64
C ALA A 112 18.20 4.95 -7.81
N ILE A 113 18.28 5.30 -6.52
CA ILE A 113 17.11 5.38 -5.63
C ILE A 113 16.18 6.50 -6.08
N ILE A 114 16.73 7.67 -6.41
CA ILE A 114 15.95 8.80 -6.92
C ILE A 114 15.21 8.38 -8.19
N GLY A 115 15.87 7.67 -9.11
CA GLY A 115 15.26 7.08 -10.29
C GLY A 115 14.11 6.12 -9.97
N VAL A 116 14.30 5.22 -9.00
CA VAL A 116 13.25 4.28 -8.54
C VAL A 116 12.06 5.02 -7.94
N ILE A 117 12.29 6.07 -7.14
CA ILE A 117 11.21 6.89 -6.57
C ILE A 117 10.44 7.62 -7.67
N ILE A 118 11.12 8.20 -8.66
CA ILE A 118 10.48 8.85 -9.81
C ILE A 118 9.63 7.84 -10.58
N PHE A 119 10.18 6.67 -10.88
CA PHE A 119 9.46 5.61 -11.58
C PHE A 119 8.23 5.14 -10.78
N TYR A 120 8.35 5.04 -9.46
CA TYR A 120 7.25 4.74 -8.57
C TYR A 120 6.14 5.81 -8.62
N ILE A 121 6.50 7.10 -8.59
CA ILE A 121 5.54 8.20 -8.70
C ILE A 121 4.83 8.17 -10.06
N ILE A 122 5.55 7.92 -11.15
CA ILE A 122 4.96 7.75 -12.49
C ILE A 122 3.97 6.58 -12.48
N GLY A 123 4.36 5.44 -11.92
CA GLY A 123 3.48 4.27 -11.76
C GLY A 123 2.21 4.59 -10.97
N LEU A 124 2.33 5.34 -9.88
CA LEU A 124 1.19 5.77 -9.06
C LEU A 124 0.23 6.66 -9.85
N ILE A 125 0.75 7.60 -10.65
CA ILE A 125 -0.06 8.46 -11.53
C ILE A 125 -0.77 7.60 -12.58
N ILE A 126 -0.05 6.71 -13.26
CA ILE A 126 -0.63 5.81 -14.28
C ILE A 126 -1.72 4.94 -13.67
N ASN A 127 -1.50 4.37 -12.48
CA ASN A 127 -2.48 3.56 -11.78
C ASN A 127 -3.76 4.35 -11.49
N ASN A 128 -3.64 5.55 -10.93
CA ASN A 128 -4.81 6.40 -10.64
C ASN A 128 -5.54 6.84 -11.92
N LEU A 129 -4.81 7.16 -12.99
CA LEU A 129 -5.40 7.47 -14.30
C LEU A 129 -6.14 6.25 -14.90
N ASN A 130 -5.59 5.05 -14.73
CA ASN A 130 -6.24 3.82 -15.16
C ASN A 130 -7.54 3.56 -14.38
N VAL A 131 -7.53 3.73 -13.05
CA VAL A 131 -8.75 3.64 -12.24
C VAL A 131 -9.79 4.67 -12.71
N LEU A 132 -9.40 5.92 -12.92
CA LEU A 132 -10.29 6.95 -13.50
C LEU A 132 -10.87 6.53 -14.86
N ARG A 133 -10.06 5.94 -15.72
CA ARG A 133 -10.51 5.41 -17.03
C ARG A 133 -11.52 4.28 -16.86
N LEU A 134 -11.32 3.38 -15.90
CA LEU A 134 -12.24 2.27 -15.60
C LEU A 134 -13.57 2.78 -15.04
N ILE A 135 -13.54 3.81 -14.17
CA ILE A 135 -14.74 4.47 -13.68
C ILE A 135 -15.55 5.03 -14.86
N LYS A 136 -14.90 5.79 -15.75
CA LYS A 136 -15.56 6.38 -16.94
C LYS A 136 -16.14 5.35 -17.92
N LYS A 137 -15.68 4.10 -17.86
CA LYS A 137 -16.20 3.00 -18.68
C LYS A 137 -17.37 2.26 -18.01
N GLY A 138 -17.78 2.65 -16.81
CA GLY A 138 -18.85 1.99 -16.06
C GLY A 138 -18.47 0.59 -15.55
N TYR A 139 -17.17 0.28 -15.45
CA TYR A 139 -16.70 -1.07 -15.07
C TYR A 139 -17.27 -1.54 -13.72
N TYR A 140 -17.42 -0.61 -12.77
CA TYR A 140 -17.86 -0.88 -11.40
C TYR A 140 -19.38 -1.05 -11.23
N HIS A 141 -20.15 -0.99 -12.32
CA HIS A 141 -21.58 -1.32 -12.29
C HIS A 141 -21.86 -2.83 -12.30
N LYS A 142 -20.90 -3.66 -12.70
CA LYS A 142 -21.06 -5.12 -12.68
C LYS A 142 -20.88 -5.64 -11.25
N ASN A 143 -21.80 -6.53 -10.83
CA ASN A 143 -21.92 -7.09 -9.48
C ASN A 143 -20.58 -7.37 -8.78
N SER A 144 -20.58 -7.10 -7.47
CA SER A 144 -19.43 -7.15 -6.57
C SER A 144 -18.58 -8.40 -6.79
N ILE A 145 -17.31 -8.18 -7.13
CA ILE A 145 -16.32 -9.26 -7.10
C ILE A 145 -16.20 -9.66 -5.63
N SER A 146 -16.68 -10.86 -5.30
CA SER A 146 -16.49 -11.49 -4.01
C SER A 146 -14.99 -11.57 -3.72
N GLY A 147 -14.61 -11.24 -2.49
CA GLY A 147 -13.25 -10.94 -2.04
C GLY A 147 -12.12 -11.81 -2.64
N SER A 148 -11.02 -11.12 -2.93
CA SER A 148 -9.67 -11.59 -3.28
C SER A 148 -9.02 -12.54 -2.26
N THR A 149 -9.77 -13.12 -1.32
CA THR A 149 -9.25 -14.11 -0.37
C THR A 149 -8.75 -15.38 -1.06
N VAL A 150 -9.25 -15.67 -2.27
CA VAL A 150 -8.80 -16.81 -3.10
C VAL A 150 -7.35 -16.64 -3.59
N LEU A 151 -6.83 -15.42 -3.70
CA LEU A 151 -5.44 -15.19 -4.12
C LEU A 151 -4.43 -15.40 -2.98
N ILE A 152 -4.83 -15.25 -1.72
CA ILE A 152 -3.93 -15.37 -0.56
C ILE A 152 -3.37 -16.80 -0.46
N PHE A 153 -4.19 -17.81 -0.76
CA PHE A 153 -3.79 -19.22 -0.62
C PHE A 153 -2.72 -19.64 -1.66
N PRO A 154 -2.86 -19.35 -2.96
CA PRO A 154 -1.80 -19.54 -3.95
C PRO A 154 -0.50 -18.80 -3.60
N PHE A 155 -0.57 -17.55 -3.13
CA PHE A 155 0.62 -16.79 -2.77
C PHE A 155 1.34 -17.35 -1.52
N ALA A 156 0.60 -17.85 -0.53
CA ALA A 156 1.18 -18.50 0.65
C ALA A 156 1.87 -19.83 0.29
N VAL A 157 1.24 -20.64 -0.57
CA VAL A 157 1.83 -21.90 -1.07
C VAL A 157 3.05 -21.63 -1.95
N PHE A 158 2.99 -20.61 -2.79
CA PHE A 158 4.13 -20.19 -3.63
C PHE A 158 5.30 -19.69 -2.79
N GLY A 159 5.01 -18.90 -1.75
CA GLY A 159 6.02 -18.44 -0.78
C GLY A 159 6.69 -19.59 -0.01
N LEU A 160 5.92 -20.60 0.40
CA LEU A 160 6.46 -21.83 1.01
C LEU A 160 7.29 -22.65 0.03
N GLY A 161 6.85 -22.74 -1.23
CA GLY A 161 7.58 -23.45 -2.30
C GLY A 161 8.93 -22.80 -2.59
N ILE A 162 8.96 -21.47 -2.74
CA ILE A 162 10.20 -20.69 -2.88
C ILE A 162 11.07 -20.87 -1.64
N GLY A 163 10.52 -20.68 -0.44
CA GLY A 163 11.25 -20.83 0.81
C GLY A 163 11.91 -22.19 0.94
N LYS A 164 11.19 -23.28 0.63
CA LYS A 164 11.72 -24.64 0.68
C LYS A 164 12.76 -24.92 -0.41
N ALA A 165 12.57 -24.42 -1.63
CA ALA A 165 13.55 -24.53 -2.71
C ALA A 165 14.87 -23.79 -2.41
N MET A 166 14.83 -22.83 -1.48
CA MET A 166 15.96 -22.00 -1.10
C MET A 166 16.70 -22.50 0.14
N ILE A 167 16.13 -23.44 0.91
CA ILE A 167 16.80 -24.05 2.06
C ILE A 167 18.07 -24.77 1.59
N GLY A 168 19.23 -24.33 2.09
CA GLY A 168 20.53 -24.95 1.84
C GLY A 168 21.30 -24.44 0.62
N ASN A 169 20.68 -23.66 -0.28
CA ASN A 169 21.29 -23.25 -1.56
C ASN A 169 21.51 -21.74 -1.71
N ILE A 170 21.10 -20.93 -0.73
CA ILE A 170 21.22 -19.47 -0.81
C ILE A 170 22.28 -18.95 0.15
N GLY A 171 23.36 -18.42 -0.43
CA GLY A 171 24.31 -17.58 0.29
C GLY A 171 23.67 -16.24 0.70
N GLN A 172 24.31 -15.54 1.64
CA GLN A 172 23.82 -14.27 2.21
C GLN A 172 23.36 -13.26 1.14
N ASN A 173 24.10 -13.10 0.05
CA ASN A 173 23.75 -12.19 -1.05
C ASN A 173 22.44 -12.57 -1.75
N GLY A 174 22.19 -13.86 -1.96
CA GLY A 174 20.94 -14.32 -2.57
C GLY A 174 19.73 -14.09 -1.66
N ALA A 175 19.89 -14.22 -0.34
CA ALA A 175 18.83 -13.93 0.62
C ALA A 175 18.49 -12.43 0.64
N VAL A 176 19.51 -11.57 0.56
CA VAL A 176 19.36 -10.12 0.47
C VAL A 176 18.59 -9.73 -0.81
N ILE A 177 18.96 -10.28 -1.97
CA ILE A 177 18.27 -10.04 -3.25
C ILE A 177 16.82 -10.53 -3.20
N LEU A 178 16.57 -11.69 -2.59
CA LEU A 178 15.22 -12.22 -2.44
C LEU A 178 14.34 -11.30 -1.60
N ILE A 179 14.82 -10.88 -0.43
CA ILE A 179 14.08 -9.98 0.46
C ILE A 179 13.80 -8.65 -0.25
N ALA A 180 14.79 -8.09 -0.94
CA ALA A 180 14.61 -6.88 -1.75
C ALA A 180 13.54 -7.06 -2.83
N SER A 181 13.52 -8.22 -3.50
CA SER A 181 12.54 -8.55 -4.54
C SER A 181 11.12 -8.69 -3.95
N CYS A 182 10.99 -9.34 -2.79
CA CYS A 182 9.72 -9.44 -2.06
C CYS A 182 9.21 -8.04 -1.65
N LEU A 183 10.08 -7.19 -1.10
CA LEU A 183 9.72 -5.82 -0.73
C LEU A 183 9.33 -4.98 -1.94
N MET A 184 9.97 -5.19 -3.10
CA MET A 184 9.59 -4.51 -4.34
C MET A 184 8.18 -4.92 -4.78
N PHE A 185 7.88 -6.22 -4.74
CA PHE A 185 6.54 -6.72 -5.01
C PHE A 185 5.50 -6.14 -4.03
N PHE A 186 5.81 -6.11 -2.74
CA PHE A 186 4.95 -5.48 -1.73
C PHE A 186 4.74 -3.99 -1.98
N ALA A 187 5.77 -3.25 -2.38
CA ALA A 187 5.65 -1.83 -2.73
C ALA A 187 4.67 -1.62 -3.89
N VAL A 188 4.71 -2.49 -4.91
CA VAL A 188 3.76 -2.46 -6.04
C VAL A 188 2.35 -2.82 -5.62
N VAL A 189 2.17 -3.83 -4.76
CA VAL A 189 0.84 -4.17 -4.22
C VAL A 189 0.26 -3.01 -3.41
N CYS A 190 1.08 -2.34 -2.60
CA CYS A 190 0.68 -1.16 -1.82
C CYS A 190 0.34 0.04 -2.74
N MET A 191 1.00 0.17 -3.89
CA MET A 191 0.67 1.15 -4.92
C MET A 191 -0.78 0.99 -5.42
N ILE A 192 -1.29 -0.25 -5.51
CA ILE A 192 -2.69 -0.47 -5.88
C ILE A 192 -3.59 0.17 -4.82
N GLY A 193 -3.26 0.03 -3.53
CA GLY A 193 -4.02 0.59 -2.41
C GLY A 193 -4.17 2.12 -2.42
N THR A 194 -3.35 2.86 -3.18
CA THR A 194 -3.44 4.33 -3.27
C THR A 194 -4.70 4.82 -3.99
N HIS A 195 -5.44 3.96 -4.71
CA HIS A 195 -6.75 4.31 -5.28
C HIS A 195 -7.75 4.77 -4.21
N ASN A 196 -7.53 4.40 -2.93
CA ASN A 196 -8.31 4.90 -1.80
C ASN A 196 -8.16 6.42 -1.60
N LEU A 197 -7.01 7.02 -1.94
CA LEU A 197 -6.85 8.47 -1.97
C LEU A 197 -7.76 9.10 -3.04
N LEU A 198 -7.75 8.52 -4.25
CA LEU A 198 -8.64 8.94 -5.32
C LEU A 198 -10.12 8.81 -4.91
N LYS A 199 -10.48 7.70 -4.26
CA LYS A 199 -11.83 7.45 -3.75
C LYS A 199 -12.24 8.50 -2.72
N TYR A 200 -11.36 8.84 -1.77
CA TYR A 200 -11.60 9.93 -0.82
C TYR A 200 -11.83 11.27 -1.52
N MET A 201 -10.99 11.62 -2.50
CA MET A 201 -11.16 12.85 -3.30
C MET A 201 -12.50 12.89 -4.03
N LEU A 202 -12.90 11.78 -4.65
CA LEU A 202 -14.19 11.65 -5.34
C LEU A 202 -15.37 11.76 -4.37
N ILE A 203 -15.30 11.13 -3.19
CA ILE A 203 -16.32 11.28 -2.15
C ILE A 203 -16.45 12.75 -1.75
N ARG A 204 -15.33 13.45 -1.48
CA ARG A 204 -15.37 14.87 -1.10
C ARG A 204 -15.99 15.75 -2.19
N ARG A 205 -15.73 15.44 -3.47
CA ARG A 205 -16.23 16.20 -4.62
C ARG A 205 -17.71 15.94 -4.93
N PHE A 206 -18.16 14.69 -4.83
CA PHE A 206 -19.50 14.27 -5.28
C PHE A 206 -20.51 14.00 -4.15
N ASN A 207 -20.11 13.88 -2.88
CA ASN A 207 -21.09 13.87 -1.77
C ASN A 207 -21.57 15.26 -1.39
N LYS A 208 -20.84 16.34 -1.71
CA LYS A 208 -21.31 17.71 -1.47
C LYS A 208 -22.47 18.13 -2.38
N SER A 209 -22.76 17.37 -3.43
CA SER A 209 -23.88 17.63 -4.35
C SER A 209 -25.10 16.73 -4.05
N ILE A 210 -25.18 16.18 -2.84
CA ILE A 210 -26.21 15.21 -2.42
C ILE A 210 -26.85 15.60 -1.07
N ASP A 211 -26.36 16.65 -0.41
CA ASP A 211 -27.06 17.30 0.68
C ASP A 211 -27.78 18.55 0.13
#